data_AF-A0A9Q0BZP7-F1
#
_entry.id   AF-A0A9Q0BZP7-F1
#
_cell.length_a   1.000
_cell.length_b   1.000
_cell.length_c   1.000
_cell.angle_alpha   90.00
_cell.angle_beta   90.00
_cell.angle_gamma   90.00
#
_symmetry.space_group_name_H-M   'P 1'
#
loop_
_entity.id
_entity.type
_entity.pdbx_description
1 polymer ?
#
loop_
_entity_poly.entity_id
_entity_poly.type
_entity_poly.pdbx_seq_one_letter_code
_entity_poly.pdbx_strand_id
1 'polypeptide(L)'
;MGTADLQITPSILNADPGALGAEVARIPSADLVHVDVMDNHFVPNLTFGPAMVESLARSASQPLDCHLMIEDPDRWAPAYVEAGGTSITFHVEAAAAPVRLAREIRAAGGRAGMALRPATPVEPYADLLGELDLLLVMTVEPGFGGQKFLDLCLPKVRRARQLADERGVELRLQVDGGVSLETIGRCAEAGADTFVAGSAVYGADDPDAMYAVVERERRYRVARVPDGVVEVRTITDAYVVGTRLRLREVRHADGHVERKLGHKVRLGDGPAEVACTNLYLDDVEWHLLADLPARRLRKTRHLVRRDGLLVAVDEHEDGTLVAEIDDGETASSYVPDWLEVLEDVSDDEAWTGAGLAR
;
A
#
# COMPACT_ATOMS: atom_id res chain seq x y z
N MET A 1 -21.21 -1.38 -5.39
CA MET A 1 -20.06 -0.47 -5.35
C MET A 1 -18.84 -1.35 -5.21
N GLY A 2 -18.00 -1.41 -6.25
CA GLY A 2 -16.76 -2.19 -6.19
C GLY A 2 -15.85 -1.56 -5.14
N THR A 3 -15.21 -2.39 -4.32
CA THR A 3 -14.12 -1.94 -3.45
C THR A 3 -13.09 -1.26 -4.33
N ALA A 4 -12.89 0.05 -4.17
CA ALA A 4 -11.81 0.74 -4.87
C ALA A 4 -10.49 0.10 -4.42
N ASP A 5 -9.67 -0.35 -5.38
CA ASP A 5 -8.36 -0.92 -5.07
C ASP A 5 -7.53 0.15 -4.34
N LEU A 6 -7.00 -0.17 -3.17
CA LEU A 6 -6.15 0.74 -2.40
C LEU A 6 -4.82 0.96 -3.14
N GLN A 7 -4.33 2.20 -3.16
CA GLN A 7 -3.08 2.58 -3.81
C GLN A 7 -2.12 3.23 -2.83
N ILE A 8 -0.83 2.92 -2.92
CA ILE A 8 0.22 3.62 -2.20
C ILE A 8 1.16 4.28 -3.22
N THR A 9 1.43 5.57 -3.00
CA THR A 9 2.15 6.43 -3.93
C THR A 9 3.34 7.07 -3.20
N PRO A 10 4.52 6.41 -3.13
CA PRO A 10 5.64 6.95 -2.38
C PRO A 10 6.09 8.31 -2.91
N SER A 11 6.31 9.28 -2.01
CA SER A 11 6.80 10.61 -2.39
C SER A 11 8.32 10.65 -2.46
N ILE A 12 8.84 10.97 -3.65
CA ILE A 12 10.27 11.13 -3.89
C ILE A 12 10.84 12.43 -3.29
N LEU A 13 10.01 13.28 -2.65
CA LEU A 13 10.48 14.44 -1.90
C LEU A 13 11.45 14.04 -0.77
N ASN A 14 11.26 12.83 -0.21
CA ASN A 14 12.10 12.28 0.84
C ASN A 14 13.22 11.34 0.35
N ALA A 15 13.35 11.15 -0.97
CA ALA A 15 14.40 10.35 -1.59
C ALA A 15 15.72 11.14 -1.69
N ASP A 16 16.83 10.47 -2.06
CA ASP A 16 18.08 11.16 -2.40
C ASP A 16 17.94 11.96 -3.72
N PRO A 17 17.93 13.30 -3.68
CA PRO A 17 17.76 14.11 -4.89
C PRO A 17 18.93 13.97 -5.88
N GLY A 18 20.11 13.52 -5.43
CA GLY A 18 21.26 13.26 -6.29
C GLY A 18 21.14 11.97 -7.12
N ALA A 19 20.19 11.09 -6.77
CA ALA A 19 20.08 9.75 -7.33
C ALA A 19 18.64 9.33 -7.68
N LEU A 20 17.74 10.29 -7.97
CA LEU A 20 16.30 10.05 -8.11
C LEU A 20 15.91 8.88 -9.04
N GLY A 21 16.62 8.68 -10.17
CA GLY A 21 16.34 7.54 -11.05
C GLY A 21 16.56 6.18 -10.36
N ALA A 22 17.61 6.07 -9.54
CA ALA A 22 17.86 4.88 -8.74
C ALA A 22 16.87 4.78 -7.57
N GLU A 23 16.51 5.90 -6.95
CA GLU A 23 15.54 5.94 -5.86
C GLU A 23 14.13 5.50 -6.28
N VAL A 24 13.73 5.81 -7.52
CA VAL A 24 12.47 5.30 -8.09
C VAL A 24 12.55 3.79 -8.36
N ALA A 25 13.72 3.27 -8.76
CA ALA A 25 13.92 1.85 -8.96
C ALA A 25 13.92 1.03 -7.65
N ARG A 26 13.99 1.67 -6.48
CA ARG A 26 13.88 1.04 -5.15
C ARG A 26 12.43 0.76 -4.72
N ILE A 27 11.42 1.15 -5.50
CA ILE A 27 10.00 0.96 -5.16
C ILE A 27 9.19 0.32 -6.31
N PRO A 28 9.69 -0.73 -6.99
CA PRO A 28 9.06 -1.29 -8.20
C PRO A 28 7.61 -1.75 -7.99
N SER A 29 7.22 -2.06 -6.76
CA SER A 29 5.88 -2.53 -6.42
C SER A 29 4.86 -1.40 -6.24
N ALA A 30 5.29 -0.13 -6.18
CA ALA A 30 4.41 1.01 -5.96
C ALA A 30 3.39 1.21 -7.10
N ASP A 31 2.18 1.68 -6.75
CA ASP A 31 1.12 1.94 -7.73
C ASP A 31 1.44 3.15 -8.62
N LEU A 32 1.98 4.22 -8.00
CA LEU A 32 2.45 5.44 -8.65
C LEU A 32 3.67 6.00 -7.93
N VAL A 33 4.45 6.85 -8.60
CA VAL A 33 5.50 7.67 -7.96
C VAL A 33 4.95 9.08 -7.73
N HIS A 34 4.89 9.51 -6.47
CA HIS A 34 4.38 10.84 -6.13
C HIS A 34 5.49 11.90 -6.23
N VAL A 35 5.23 12.96 -7.00
CA VAL A 35 6.19 14.01 -7.34
C VAL A 35 5.65 15.36 -6.86
N ASP A 36 6.19 15.81 -5.72
CA ASP A 36 5.85 17.09 -5.11
C ASP A 36 6.55 18.26 -5.82
N VAL A 37 5.80 18.99 -6.65
CA VAL A 37 6.26 20.14 -7.42
C VAL A 37 6.01 21.43 -6.66
N MET A 38 7.05 22.22 -6.41
CA MET A 38 6.99 23.45 -5.63
C MET A 38 7.76 24.57 -6.34
N ASP A 39 7.26 25.80 -6.32
CA ASP A 39 7.80 26.94 -7.08
C ASP A 39 8.36 28.09 -6.22
N ASN A 40 8.45 27.90 -4.90
CA ASN A 40 8.87 28.90 -3.92
C ASN A 40 7.96 30.15 -3.82
N HIS A 41 6.76 30.11 -4.40
CA HIS A 41 5.77 31.19 -4.32
C HIS A 41 4.52 30.72 -3.57
N PHE A 42 3.90 29.62 -4.01
CA PHE A 42 2.72 29.08 -3.32
C PHE A 42 3.07 28.40 -1.99
N VAL A 43 4.25 27.78 -1.93
CA VAL A 43 4.87 27.24 -0.71
C VAL A 43 6.31 27.74 -0.62
N PRO A 44 6.90 27.87 0.58
CA PRO A 44 8.25 28.41 0.76
C PRO A 44 9.35 27.35 0.51
N ASN A 45 9.25 26.63 -0.61
CA ASN A 45 10.20 25.60 -1.02
C ASN A 45 10.22 25.44 -2.56
N LEU A 46 11.30 24.91 -3.12
CA LEU A 46 11.52 24.75 -4.57
C LEU A 46 11.98 23.32 -4.88
N THR A 47 11.28 22.62 -5.78
CA THR A 47 11.58 21.22 -6.11
C THR A 47 11.66 21.00 -7.63
N PHE A 48 10.68 20.32 -8.23
CA PHE A 48 10.77 19.75 -9.56
C PHE A 48 10.12 20.62 -10.64
N GLY A 49 10.85 20.89 -11.72
CA GLY A 49 10.30 21.48 -12.95
C GLY A 49 9.93 20.42 -14.00
N PRO A 50 9.25 20.81 -15.09
CA PRO A 50 8.82 19.88 -16.14
C PRO A 50 9.96 19.03 -16.73
N ALA A 51 11.15 19.61 -16.93
CA ALA A 51 12.31 18.86 -17.45
C ALA A 51 12.77 17.71 -16.53
N MET A 52 12.62 17.87 -15.20
CA MET A 52 12.92 16.81 -14.26
C MET A 52 11.83 15.73 -14.28
N VAL A 53 10.57 16.13 -14.35
CA VAL A 53 9.44 15.19 -14.51
C VAL A 53 9.58 14.37 -15.79
N GLU A 54 9.97 15.00 -16.89
CA GLU A 54 10.25 14.32 -18.16
C GLU A 54 11.38 13.30 -18.04
N SER A 55 12.44 13.64 -17.30
CA SER A 55 13.54 12.70 -17.04
C SER A 55 13.13 11.55 -16.12
N LEU A 56 12.31 11.81 -15.12
CA LEU A 56 11.73 10.79 -14.23
C LEU A 56 10.81 9.86 -15.01
N ALA A 57 9.94 10.39 -15.87
CA ALA A 57 8.99 9.60 -16.66
C ALA A 57 9.70 8.61 -17.59
N ARG A 58 10.90 8.94 -18.08
CA ARG A 58 11.74 8.00 -18.85
C ARG A 58 12.41 6.91 -18.01
N SER A 59 12.58 7.15 -16.71
CA SER A 59 13.33 6.27 -15.81
C SER A 59 12.40 5.40 -14.97
N ALA A 60 11.18 5.85 -14.70
CA ALA A 60 10.17 5.15 -13.92
C ALA A 60 9.41 4.12 -14.78
N SER A 61 9.18 2.93 -14.23
CA SER A 61 8.23 1.96 -14.80
C SER A 61 6.78 2.24 -14.39
N GLN A 62 6.60 2.92 -13.26
CA GLN A 62 5.31 3.28 -12.68
C GLN A 62 4.86 4.65 -13.21
N PRO A 63 3.55 4.91 -13.31
CA PRO A 63 3.03 6.23 -13.67
C PRO A 63 3.38 7.28 -12.62
N LEU A 64 3.56 8.53 -13.07
CA LEU A 64 3.87 9.67 -12.18
C LEU A 64 2.59 10.38 -11.72
N ASP A 65 2.52 10.65 -10.42
CA ASP A 65 1.49 11.43 -9.75
C ASP A 65 2.07 12.77 -9.32
N CYS A 66 1.85 13.82 -10.12
CA CYS A 66 2.45 15.13 -9.91
C CYS A 66 1.50 16.03 -9.11
N HIS A 67 1.94 16.42 -7.91
CA HIS A 67 1.24 17.33 -7.02
C HIS A 67 1.83 18.73 -7.14
N LEU A 68 1.06 19.66 -7.71
CA LEU A 68 1.48 21.03 -8.02
C LEU A 68 1.15 21.98 -6.87
N MET A 69 2.15 22.24 -6.03
CA MET A 69 2.17 23.31 -5.02
C MET A 69 2.81 24.57 -5.62
N ILE A 70 2.16 25.14 -6.63
CA ILE A 70 2.64 26.29 -7.41
C ILE A 70 1.59 27.40 -7.49
N GLU A 71 2.01 28.64 -7.74
CA GLU A 71 1.17 29.84 -7.72
C GLU A 71 0.26 29.96 -8.97
N ASP A 72 0.72 29.50 -10.14
CA ASP A 72 0.00 29.64 -11.42
C ASP A 72 -0.27 28.28 -12.09
N PRO A 73 -1.06 27.38 -11.46
CA PRO A 73 -1.31 26.05 -12.02
C PRO A 73 -2.13 26.10 -13.31
N ASP A 74 -3.00 27.10 -13.49
CA ASP A 74 -3.78 27.32 -14.72
C ASP A 74 -2.88 27.36 -15.97
N ARG A 75 -1.68 27.95 -15.83
CA ARG A 75 -0.70 28.02 -16.92
C ARG A 75 0.16 26.76 -17.03
N TRP A 76 0.62 26.23 -15.89
CA TRP A 76 1.72 25.26 -15.89
C TRP A 76 1.27 23.80 -15.90
N ALA A 77 0.07 23.47 -15.41
CA ALA A 77 -0.38 22.08 -15.30
C ALA A 77 -0.35 21.29 -16.62
N PRO A 78 -0.76 21.86 -17.78
CA PRO A 78 -0.66 21.15 -19.06
C PRO A 78 0.78 20.74 -19.43
N ALA A 79 1.78 21.56 -19.10
CA ALA A 79 3.18 21.25 -19.37
C ALA A 79 3.70 20.06 -18.54
N TYR A 80 3.12 19.82 -17.36
CA TYR A 80 3.44 18.63 -16.56
C TYR A 80 2.80 17.36 -17.13
N VAL A 81 1.63 17.46 -17.78
CA VAL A 81 1.06 16.34 -18.55
C VAL A 81 1.98 16.00 -19.73
N GLU A 82 2.38 17.01 -20.50
CA GLU A 82 3.30 16.85 -21.65
C GLU A 82 4.66 16.27 -21.23
N ALA A 83 5.12 16.59 -20.03
CA ALA A 83 6.33 16.02 -19.42
C ALA A 83 6.17 14.55 -18.96
N GLY A 84 5.01 13.93 -19.14
CA GLY A 84 4.77 12.53 -18.76
C GLY A 84 4.10 12.32 -17.40
N GLY A 85 3.65 13.39 -16.74
CA GLY A 85 2.79 13.29 -15.56
C GLY A 85 1.46 12.63 -15.92
N THR A 86 1.14 11.50 -15.28
CA THR A 86 -0.09 10.73 -15.56
C THR A 86 -1.28 11.24 -14.74
N SER A 87 -1.02 11.75 -13.55
CA SER A 87 -1.99 12.43 -12.67
C SER A 87 -1.42 13.80 -12.33
N ILE A 88 -2.21 14.86 -12.51
CA ILE A 88 -1.81 16.24 -12.19
C ILE A 88 -2.80 16.81 -11.19
N THR A 89 -2.32 17.05 -9.97
CA THR A 89 -3.13 17.54 -8.86
C THR A 89 -2.75 18.98 -8.54
N PHE A 90 -3.66 19.93 -8.76
CA PHE A 90 -3.42 21.34 -8.45
C PHE A 90 -4.13 21.75 -7.16
N HIS A 91 -3.59 22.74 -6.45
CA HIS A 91 -4.28 23.34 -5.32
C HIS A 91 -5.43 24.25 -5.73
N VAL A 92 -6.63 24.04 -5.16
CA VAL A 92 -7.78 24.91 -5.42
C VAL A 92 -7.52 26.36 -4.96
N GLU A 93 -6.65 26.54 -3.97
CA GLU A 93 -6.27 27.84 -3.43
C GLU A 93 -5.39 28.66 -4.39
N ALA A 94 -4.78 28.02 -5.38
CA ALA A 94 -3.97 28.66 -6.41
C ALA A 94 -4.70 28.80 -7.75
N ALA A 95 -5.65 27.91 -8.05
CA ALA A 95 -6.33 27.91 -9.33
C ALA A 95 -7.36 29.05 -9.47
N ALA A 96 -7.25 29.84 -10.55
CA ALA A 96 -8.20 30.90 -10.87
C ALA A 96 -9.48 30.34 -11.51
N ALA A 97 -9.39 29.25 -12.27
CA ALA A 97 -10.54 28.61 -12.92
C ALA A 97 -10.47 27.07 -12.83
N PRO A 98 -10.73 26.47 -11.65
CA PRO A 98 -10.48 25.05 -11.38
C PRO A 98 -11.23 24.09 -12.31
N VAL A 99 -12.48 24.40 -12.72
CA VAL A 99 -13.23 23.58 -13.71
C VAL A 99 -12.53 23.57 -15.07
N ARG A 100 -12.09 24.75 -15.55
CA ARG A 100 -11.42 24.87 -16.85
C ARG A 100 -10.11 24.11 -16.80
N LEU A 101 -9.32 24.32 -15.74
CA LEU A 101 -8.03 23.68 -15.56
C LEU A 101 -8.14 22.15 -15.52
N ALA A 102 -9.09 21.60 -14.76
CA ALA A 102 -9.32 20.15 -14.72
C ALA A 102 -9.63 19.57 -16.11
N ARG A 103 -10.45 20.27 -16.90
CA ARG A 103 -10.77 19.87 -18.28
C ARG A 103 -9.57 19.99 -19.22
N GLU A 104 -8.73 21.01 -19.05
CA GLU A 104 -7.50 21.18 -19.83
C GLU A 104 -6.49 20.06 -19.55
N ILE A 105 -6.31 19.68 -18.28
CA ILE A 105 -5.48 18.52 -17.89
C ILE A 105 -5.99 17.23 -18.56
N ARG A 106 -7.30 16.97 -18.47
CA ARG A 106 -7.93 15.81 -19.12
C ARG A 106 -7.80 15.84 -20.65
N ALA A 107 -7.97 17.02 -21.27
CA ALA A 107 -7.82 17.18 -22.71
C ALA A 107 -6.37 16.94 -23.18
N ALA A 108 -5.38 17.23 -22.34
CA ALA A 108 -3.98 16.92 -22.57
C ALA A 108 -3.64 15.43 -22.34
N GLY A 109 -4.59 14.62 -21.85
CA GLY A 109 -4.44 13.17 -21.63
C GLY A 109 -4.05 12.78 -20.20
N GLY A 110 -4.00 13.72 -19.26
CA GLY A 110 -3.74 13.45 -17.85
C GLY A 110 -5.00 13.18 -17.05
N ARG A 111 -4.85 12.60 -15.85
CA ARG A 111 -5.91 12.57 -14.83
C ARG A 111 -5.90 13.88 -14.05
N ALA A 112 -7.06 14.51 -13.89
CA ALA A 112 -7.19 15.79 -13.21
C ALA A 112 -7.45 15.59 -11.72
N GLY A 113 -6.52 16.07 -10.89
CA GLY A 113 -6.63 16.09 -9.45
C GLY A 113 -6.81 17.51 -8.89
N MET A 114 -7.45 17.61 -7.73
CA MET A 114 -7.49 18.86 -6.95
C MET A 114 -7.06 18.61 -5.50
N ALA A 115 -6.19 19.46 -4.97
CA ALA A 115 -5.72 19.42 -3.60
C ALA A 115 -6.39 20.48 -2.71
N LEU A 116 -6.57 20.13 -1.44
CA LEU A 116 -7.07 21.03 -0.39
C LEU A 116 -6.07 21.09 0.77
N ARG A 117 -5.66 22.30 1.18
CA ARG A 117 -4.88 22.52 2.41
C ARG A 117 -5.67 22.09 3.65
N PRO A 118 -5.01 21.88 4.81
CA PRO A 118 -5.69 21.50 6.05
C PRO A 118 -6.84 22.44 6.45
N ALA A 119 -6.69 23.75 6.24
CA ALA A 119 -7.71 24.75 6.57
C ALA A 119 -8.83 24.90 5.53
N THR A 120 -8.69 24.35 4.33
CA THR A 120 -9.63 24.57 3.23
C THR A 120 -10.78 23.56 3.28
N PRO A 121 -12.05 23.99 3.45
CA PRO A 121 -13.20 23.10 3.48
C PRO A 121 -13.48 22.49 2.09
N VAL A 122 -14.08 21.30 2.05
CA VAL A 122 -14.40 20.60 0.79
C VAL A 122 -15.78 20.99 0.25
N GLU A 123 -16.70 21.40 1.13
CA GLU A 123 -18.11 21.66 0.83
C GLU A 123 -18.35 22.67 -0.29
N PRO A 124 -17.61 23.80 -0.40
CA PRO A 124 -17.80 24.75 -1.50
C PRO A 124 -17.50 24.17 -2.88
N TYR A 125 -16.76 23.06 -2.94
CA TYR A 125 -16.29 22.44 -4.18
C TYR A 125 -17.04 21.14 -4.51
N ALA A 126 -18.12 20.84 -3.78
CA ALA A 126 -18.82 19.59 -3.93
C ALA A 126 -19.34 19.35 -5.37
N ASP A 127 -19.77 20.39 -6.07
CA ASP A 127 -20.26 20.29 -7.44
C ASP A 127 -19.14 20.23 -8.48
N LEU A 128 -17.89 20.55 -8.09
CA LEU A 128 -16.70 20.40 -8.93
C LEU A 128 -16.19 18.95 -8.93
N LEU A 129 -16.57 18.12 -7.96
CA LEU A 129 -16.03 16.76 -7.82
C LEU A 129 -16.20 15.90 -9.09
N GLY A 130 -17.28 16.09 -9.85
CA GLY A 130 -17.50 15.37 -11.12
C GLY A 130 -16.52 15.72 -12.25
N GLU A 131 -15.79 16.83 -12.12
CA GLU A 131 -14.74 17.24 -13.07
C GLU A 131 -13.37 16.64 -12.71
N LEU A 132 -13.26 15.92 -11.59
CA LEU A 132 -12.00 15.41 -11.04
C LEU A 132 -11.94 13.88 -11.13
N ASP A 133 -10.72 13.37 -11.29
CA ASP A 133 -10.40 11.94 -11.17
C ASP A 133 -9.88 11.62 -9.75
N LEU A 134 -9.30 12.63 -9.09
CA LEU A 134 -8.69 12.53 -7.78
C LEU A 134 -8.96 13.79 -6.95
N LEU A 135 -9.24 13.62 -5.66
CA LEU A 135 -9.20 14.69 -4.66
C LEU A 135 -8.12 14.37 -3.64
N LEU A 136 -7.17 15.28 -3.47
CA LEU A 136 -6.11 15.19 -2.48
C LEU A 136 -6.45 16.05 -1.25
N VAL A 137 -6.44 15.44 -0.07
CA VAL A 137 -6.54 16.14 1.21
C VAL A 137 -5.16 16.18 1.86
N MET A 138 -4.61 17.37 2.00
CA MET A 138 -3.37 17.56 2.76
C MET A 138 -3.63 17.33 4.25
N THR A 139 -2.82 16.45 4.85
CA THR A 139 -2.83 16.12 6.29
C THR A 139 -1.64 16.72 7.03
N VAL A 140 -0.90 17.60 6.36
CA VAL A 140 0.12 18.53 6.90
C VAL A 140 0.04 19.85 6.13
N GLU A 141 0.76 20.88 6.57
CA GLU A 141 0.88 22.09 5.74
C GLU A 141 1.79 21.78 4.53
N PRO A 142 1.37 22.03 3.27
CA PRO A 142 2.18 21.72 2.10
C PRO A 142 3.52 22.47 2.10
N GLY A 143 4.55 21.85 1.53
CA GLY A 143 5.86 22.46 1.29
C GLY A 143 7.06 21.69 1.85
N PHE A 144 6.87 20.80 2.83
CA PHE A 144 7.98 20.02 3.41
C PHE A 144 7.59 18.59 3.76
N GLY A 145 8.49 17.64 3.52
CA GLY A 145 8.34 16.25 3.96
C GLY A 145 8.63 16.06 5.45
N GLY A 146 8.31 14.88 5.99
CA GLY A 146 8.63 14.48 7.38
C GLY A 146 7.80 15.16 8.47
N GLN A 147 6.74 15.88 8.11
CA GLN A 147 5.84 16.53 9.06
C GLN A 147 4.89 15.52 9.73
N LYS A 148 4.40 15.87 10.92
CA LYS A 148 3.46 15.03 11.68
C LYS A 148 2.04 15.15 11.15
N PHE A 149 1.39 13.99 11.00
CA PHE A 149 0.00 13.88 10.59
C PHE A 149 -0.95 14.74 11.45
N LEU A 150 -1.87 15.46 10.81
CA LEU A 150 -2.89 16.28 11.46
C LEU A 150 -4.24 15.54 11.47
N ASP A 151 -4.57 14.88 12.58
CA ASP A 151 -5.85 14.16 12.78
C ASP A 151 -7.09 15.03 12.54
N LEU A 152 -6.99 16.35 12.70
CA LEU A 152 -8.07 17.31 12.40
C LEU A 152 -8.55 17.26 10.94
N CYS A 153 -7.77 16.67 10.03
CA CYS A 153 -8.12 16.54 8.62
C CYS A 153 -9.01 15.33 8.33
N LEU A 154 -9.04 14.30 9.19
CA LEU A 154 -9.85 13.09 8.98
C LEU A 154 -11.35 13.36 8.79
N PRO A 155 -12.00 14.30 9.53
CA PRO A 155 -13.38 14.69 9.24
C PRO A 155 -13.59 15.22 7.82
N LYS A 156 -12.60 15.92 7.24
CA LYS A 156 -12.68 16.42 5.85
C LYS A 156 -12.59 15.27 4.85
N VAL A 157 -11.73 14.28 5.09
CA VAL A 157 -11.64 13.06 4.28
C VAL A 157 -13.00 12.34 4.26
N ARG A 158 -13.61 12.12 5.44
CA ARG A 158 -14.96 11.53 5.55
C ARG A 158 -16.00 12.33 4.78
N ARG A 159 -15.97 13.65 4.93
CA ARG A 159 -16.93 14.52 4.27
C ARG A 159 -16.76 14.52 2.76
N ALA A 160 -15.52 14.48 2.26
CA ALA A 160 -15.24 14.38 0.84
C ALA A 160 -15.77 13.09 0.23
N ARG A 161 -15.52 11.93 0.88
CA ARG A 161 -16.07 10.65 0.45
C ARG A 161 -17.59 10.68 0.39
N GLN A 162 -18.23 11.17 1.46
CA GLN A 162 -19.68 11.29 1.52
C GLN A 162 -20.24 12.16 0.38
N LEU A 163 -19.61 13.30 0.07
CA LEU A 163 -20.03 14.20 -1.01
C LEU A 163 -19.92 13.54 -2.39
N ALA A 164 -18.88 12.72 -2.61
CA ALA A 164 -18.71 11.95 -3.84
C ALA A 164 -19.79 10.87 -3.98
N ASP A 165 -20.05 10.13 -2.90
CA ASP A 165 -21.06 9.07 -2.85
C ASP A 165 -22.48 9.62 -3.06
N GLU A 166 -22.83 10.73 -2.40
CA GLU A 166 -24.11 11.44 -2.56
C GLU A 166 -24.39 11.86 -4.01
N ARG A 167 -23.31 12.12 -4.78
CA ARG A 167 -23.38 12.54 -6.18
C ARG A 167 -23.19 11.39 -7.16
N GLY A 168 -22.83 10.20 -6.69
CA GLY A 168 -22.49 9.06 -7.53
C GLY A 168 -21.27 9.31 -8.43
N VAL A 169 -20.30 10.11 -7.96
CA VAL A 169 -19.07 10.40 -8.70
C VAL A 169 -18.01 9.38 -8.32
N GLU A 170 -17.40 8.74 -9.31
CA GLU A 170 -16.21 7.93 -9.11
C GLU A 170 -14.99 8.83 -8.94
N LEU A 171 -14.41 8.82 -7.73
CA LEU A 171 -13.35 9.73 -7.34
C LEU A 171 -12.35 9.00 -6.44
N ARG A 172 -11.06 9.07 -6.80
CA ARG A 172 -9.97 8.66 -5.90
C ARG A 172 -9.83 9.68 -4.78
N LEU A 173 -9.76 9.23 -3.54
CA LEU A 173 -9.55 10.11 -2.39
C LEU A 173 -8.15 9.86 -1.82
N GLN A 174 -7.26 10.80 -2.10
CA GLN A 174 -5.85 10.75 -1.70
C GLN A 174 -5.61 11.53 -0.42
N VAL A 175 -4.68 11.04 0.40
CA VAL A 175 -4.12 11.78 1.55
C VAL A 175 -2.61 11.92 1.43
N ASP A 176 -2.10 13.11 1.74
CA ASP A 176 -0.66 13.41 1.73
C ASP A 176 -0.24 14.20 2.98
N GLY A 177 0.82 13.72 3.63
CA GLY A 177 1.44 14.33 4.80
C GLY A 177 1.38 13.46 6.05
N GLY A 178 2.52 12.89 6.45
CA GLY A 178 2.63 12.12 7.69
C GLY A 178 1.92 10.76 7.65
N VAL A 179 1.67 10.21 6.46
CA VAL A 179 1.13 8.85 6.30
C VAL A 179 2.20 7.82 6.65
N SER A 180 1.86 6.89 7.54
CA SER A 180 2.72 5.81 8.05
C SER A 180 1.86 4.60 8.43
N LEU A 181 2.48 3.51 8.90
CA LEU A 181 1.76 2.34 9.42
C LEU A 181 0.79 2.69 10.57
N GLU A 182 1.05 3.77 11.31
CA GLU A 182 0.21 4.21 12.44
C GLU A 182 -1.00 5.07 12.00
N THR A 183 -0.97 5.65 10.80
CA THR A 183 -1.96 6.64 10.34
C THR A 183 -2.76 6.16 9.15
N ILE A 184 -2.23 5.23 8.33
CA ILE A 184 -2.87 4.75 7.11
C ILE A 184 -4.23 4.09 7.35
N GLY A 185 -4.38 3.29 8.42
CA GLY A 185 -5.66 2.65 8.78
C GLY A 185 -6.77 3.67 9.03
N ARG A 186 -6.49 4.69 9.86
CA ARG A 186 -7.42 5.78 10.17
C ARG A 186 -7.79 6.61 8.92
N CYS A 187 -6.86 6.75 7.96
CA CYS A 187 -7.14 7.42 6.68
C CYS A 187 -8.09 6.57 5.82
N ALA A 188 -7.84 5.26 5.73
CA ALA A 188 -8.69 4.32 5.00
C ALA A 188 -10.10 4.26 5.60
N GLU A 189 -10.23 4.17 6.93
CA GLU A 189 -11.51 4.26 7.65
C GLU A 189 -12.24 5.58 7.38
N ALA A 190 -11.50 6.67 7.21
CA ALA A 190 -12.08 7.96 6.84
C ALA A 190 -12.55 8.02 5.37
N GLY A 191 -12.27 7.00 4.56
CA GLY A 191 -12.72 6.86 3.19
C GLY A 191 -11.65 7.16 2.13
N ALA A 192 -10.40 7.38 2.53
CA ALA A 192 -9.28 7.49 1.59
C ALA A 192 -8.96 6.12 0.96
N ASP A 193 -8.55 6.13 -0.30
CA ASP A 193 -8.15 4.93 -1.05
C ASP A 193 -6.76 5.05 -1.67
N THR A 194 -6.15 6.23 -1.61
CA THR A 194 -4.84 6.52 -2.20
C THR A 194 -3.96 7.21 -1.15
N PHE A 195 -2.75 6.72 -0.93
CA PHE A 195 -1.92 7.12 0.23
C PHE A 195 -0.53 7.57 -0.21
N VAL A 196 -0.20 8.84 0.01
CA VAL A 196 1.14 9.37 -0.24
C VAL A 196 2.01 9.18 1.00
N ALA A 197 3.09 8.40 0.86
CA ALA A 197 4.03 8.11 1.95
C ALA A 197 5.48 8.38 1.52
N GLY A 198 6.05 9.50 1.97
CA GLY A 198 7.45 9.85 1.68
C GLY A 198 8.42 9.28 2.71
N SER A 199 8.58 9.98 3.84
CA SER A 199 9.56 9.65 4.87
C SER A 199 9.41 8.26 5.49
N ALA A 200 8.19 7.73 5.56
CA ALA A 200 7.95 6.37 6.07
C ALA A 200 8.56 5.31 5.14
N VAL A 201 8.55 5.54 3.82
CA VAL A 201 9.07 4.62 2.80
C VAL A 201 10.57 4.81 2.62
N TYR A 202 11.02 6.03 2.31
CA TYR A 202 12.44 6.31 2.03
C TYR A 202 13.33 6.33 3.28
N GLY A 203 12.73 6.38 4.47
CA GLY A 203 13.43 6.22 5.74
C GLY A 203 13.60 4.76 6.19
N ALA A 204 12.99 3.80 5.50
CA ALA A 204 13.15 2.38 5.77
C ALA A 204 14.46 1.83 5.18
N ASP A 205 14.98 0.75 5.77
CA ASP A 205 16.16 0.05 5.25
C ASP A 205 15.92 -0.46 3.81
N ASP A 206 14.72 -1.01 3.57
CA ASP A 206 14.21 -1.36 2.26
C ASP A 206 12.86 -0.64 1.98
N PRO A 207 12.85 0.36 1.08
CA PRO A 207 11.64 1.08 0.69
C PRO A 207 10.55 0.21 0.05
N ASP A 208 10.90 -0.80 -0.76
CA ASP A 208 9.88 -1.67 -1.38
C ASP A 208 9.26 -2.58 -0.32
N ALA A 209 10.07 -3.08 0.62
CA ALA A 209 9.58 -3.88 1.74
C ALA A 209 8.62 -3.11 2.66
N MET A 210 8.77 -1.79 2.75
CA MET A 210 7.85 -0.92 3.49
C MET A 210 6.46 -0.83 2.82
N TYR A 211 6.40 -1.03 1.50
CA TYR A 211 5.15 -1.11 0.74
C TYR A 211 4.51 -2.51 0.88
N ALA A 212 5.32 -3.57 0.73
CA ALA A 212 4.89 -4.95 0.92
C ALA A 212 6.09 -5.84 1.30
N VAL A 213 5.91 -6.74 2.26
CA VAL A 213 6.96 -7.73 2.56
C VAL A 213 6.90 -8.80 1.48
N VAL A 214 7.98 -8.96 0.71
CA VAL A 214 8.12 -10.09 -0.21
C VAL A 214 8.41 -11.33 0.61
N GLU A 215 7.41 -12.21 0.74
CA GLU A 215 7.56 -13.53 1.32
C GLU A 215 7.97 -14.50 0.20
N ARG A 216 9.17 -15.11 0.32
CA ARG A 216 9.62 -16.20 -0.56
C ARG A 216 9.45 -17.52 0.18
N GLU A 217 8.23 -18.05 0.11
CA GLU A 217 7.81 -19.21 0.88
C GLU A 217 8.09 -20.51 0.11
N ARG A 218 9.13 -21.25 0.52
CA ARG A 218 9.31 -22.64 0.12
C ARG A 218 8.53 -23.55 1.05
N ARG A 219 7.79 -24.50 0.46
CA ARG A 219 6.84 -25.37 1.15
C ARG A 219 7.20 -26.83 0.94
N TYR A 220 7.31 -27.58 2.03
CA TYR A 220 7.65 -29.00 2.01
C TYR A 220 6.65 -29.78 2.83
N ARG A 221 6.17 -30.91 2.31
CA ARG A 221 5.51 -31.89 3.17
C ARG A 221 6.56 -32.60 3.98
N VAL A 222 6.31 -32.76 5.28
CA VAL A 222 7.27 -33.38 6.20
C VAL A 222 6.64 -34.55 6.95
N ALA A 223 7.48 -35.50 7.36
CA ALA A 223 7.02 -36.72 8.03
C ALA A 223 6.55 -36.48 9.47
N ARG A 224 7.15 -35.49 10.14
CA ARG A 224 6.91 -35.17 11.55
C ARG A 224 7.32 -33.74 11.87
N VAL A 225 6.79 -33.21 12.97
CA VAL A 225 7.30 -31.98 13.59
C VAL A 225 8.69 -32.29 14.18
N PRO A 226 9.74 -31.56 13.79
CA PRO A 226 11.08 -31.77 14.33
C PRO A 226 11.19 -31.45 15.83
N ASP A 227 12.17 -32.04 16.50
CA ASP A 227 12.55 -31.65 17.86
C ASP A 227 13.07 -30.20 17.89
N GLY A 228 12.92 -29.52 19.03
CA GLY A 228 13.41 -28.14 19.20
C GLY A 228 12.38 -27.06 18.86
N VAL A 229 11.09 -27.37 19.01
CA VAL A 229 10.01 -26.38 18.95
C VAL A 229 10.25 -25.33 20.05
N VAL A 230 10.41 -24.07 19.65
CA VAL A 230 10.61 -22.94 20.55
C VAL A 230 9.31 -22.19 20.84
N GLU A 231 8.33 -22.32 19.95
CA GLU A 231 7.03 -21.67 20.10
C GLU A 231 5.95 -22.44 19.34
N VAL A 232 4.73 -22.47 19.91
CA VAL A 232 3.55 -23.03 19.28
C VAL A 232 2.46 -21.98 19.22
N ARG A 233 1.83 -21.83 18.05
CA ARG A 233 0.72 -20.88 17.82
C ARG A 233 -0.46 -21.60 17.18
N THR A 234 -1.68 -21.24 17.57
CA THR A 234 -2.87 -21.64 16.81
C THR A 234 -3.22 -20.53 15.83
N ILE A 235 -3.33 -20.84 14.54
CA ILE A 235 -3.63 -19.88 13.50
C ILE A 235 -4.96 -20.24 12.85
N THR A 236 -5.84 -19.26 12.71
CA THR A 236 -7.05 -19.35 11.89
C THR A 236 -6.97 -18.31 10.79
N ASP A 237 -6.89 -18.79 9.55
CA ASP A 237 -6.94 -17.96 8.35
C ASP A 237 -8.35 -18.03 7.74
N ALA A 238 -8.85 -16.90 7.27
CA ALA A 238 -10.05 -16.78 6.47
C ALA A 238 -9.71 -16.03 5.18
N TYR A 239 -9.70 -16.75 4.07
CA TYR A 239 -9.44 -16.24 2.72
C TYR A 239 -10.74 -15.77 2.10
N VAL A 240 -10.89 -14.45 1.95
CA VAL A 240 -12.14 -13.82 1.52
C VAL A 240 -12.41 -14.13 0.05
N VAL A 241 -13.57 -14.73 -0.22
CA VAL A 241 -13.94 -15.27 -1.54
C VAL A 241 -13.98 -14.16 -2.58
N GLY A 242 -13.34 -14.39 -3.73
CA GLY A 242 -13.31 -13.45 -4.85
C GLY A 242 -12.32 -12.29 -4.67
N THR A 243 -11.49 -12.31 -3.63
CA THR A 243 -10.51 -11.27 -3.35
C THR A 243 -9.12 -11.87 -3.09
N ARG A 244 -8.12 -11.01 -2.91
CA ARG A 244 -6.77 -11.35 -2.45
C ARG A 244 -6.57 -11.13 -0.94
N LEU A 245 -7.66 -10.91 -0.21
CA LEU A 245 -7.63 -10.59 1.21
C LEU A 245 -7.68 -11.86 2.06
N ARG A 246 -6.90 -11.85 3.15
CA ARG A 246 -6.85 -12.91 4.16
C ARG A 246 -6.90 -12.31 5.55
N LEU A 247 -7.96 -12.61 6.30
CA LEU A 247 -7.99 -12.38 7.74
C LEU A 247 -7.23 -13.49 8.45
N ARG A 248 -6.38 -13.13 9.41
CA ARG A 248 -5.62 -14.07 10.23
C ARG A 248 -5.79 -13.74 11.71
N GLU A 249 -6.24 -14.71 12.49
CA GLU A 249 -6.16 -14.71 13.95
C GLU A 249 -5.04 -15.64 14.39
N VAL A 250 -4.09 -15.13 15.17
CA VAL A 250 -2.99 -15.90 15.76
C VAL A 250 -3.19 -15.90 17.27
N ARG A 251 -3.28 -17.09 17.86
CA ARG A 251 -3.33 -17.27 19.31
C ARG A 251 -2.01 -17.84 19.80
N HIS A 252 -1.39 -17.13 20.71
CA HIS A 252 -0.13 -17.51 21.35
C HIS A 252 -0.40 -18.37 22.59
N ALA A 253 0.62 -19.08 23.05
CA ALA A 253 0.52 -19.97 24.22
C ALA A 253 0.22 -19.23 25.53
N ASP A 254 0.56 -17.94 25.63
CA ASP A 254 0.28 -17.08 26.77
C ASP A 254 -1.16 -16.50 26.77
N GLY A 255 -1.95 -16.82 25.75
CA GLY A 255 -3.31 -16.32 25.57
C GLY A 255 -3.42 -15.02 24.79
N HIS A 256 -2.29 -14.40 24.40
CA HIS A 256 -2.30 -13.25 23.50
C HIS A 256 -2.92 -13.61 22.14
N VAL A 257 -3.71 -12.68 21.59
CA VAL A 257 -4.39 -12.85 20.31
C VAL A 257 -4.01 -11.70 19.40
N GLU A 258 -3.38 -12.00 18.26
CA GLU A 258 -3.11 -11.05 17.19
C GLU A 258 -4.10 -11.25 16.06
N ARG A 259 -4.65 -10.16 15.54
CA ARG A 259 -5.55 -10.17 14.39
C ARG A 259 -5.04 -9.24 13.32
N LYS A 260 -5.07 -9.71 12.08
CA LYS A 260 -4.63 -8.91 10.93
C LYS A 260 -5.40 -9.22 9.66
N LEU A 261 -5.56 -8.19 8.84
CA LEU A 261 -5.95 -8.27 7.44
C LEU A 261 -4.69 -8.28 6.59
N GLY A 262 -4.48 -9.35 5.84
CA GLY A 262 -3.40 -9.47 4.85
C GLY A 262 -3.93 -9.27 3.44
N HIS A 263 -3.16 -8.60 2.59
CA HIS A 263 -3.33 -8.60 1.14
C HIS A 263 -2.13 -9.33 0.52
N LYS A 264 -2.38 -10.44 -0.20
CA LYS A 264 -1.34 -11.24 -0.84
C LYS A 264 -1.39 -11.09 -2.36
N VAL A 265 -0.30 -10.64 -2.98
CA VAL A 265 -0.16 -10.42 -4.43
C VAL A 265 1.02 -11.25 -4.95
N ARG A 266 0.81 -12.01 -6.02
CA ARG A 266 1.88 -12.80 -6.65
C ARG A 266 2.80 -11.90 -7.46
N LEU A 267 4.10 -12.19 -7.38
CA LEU A 267 5.13 -11.45 -8.12
C LEU A 267 5.63 -12.20 -9.37
N GLY A 268 5.28 -13.47 -9.52
CA GLY A 268 5.62 -14.29 -10.68
C GLY A 268 4.51 -15.28 -11.08
N ASP A 269 4.83 -16.16 -12.03
CA ASP A 269 3.89 -17.16 -12.56
C ASP A 269 3.58 -18.28 -11.55
N GLY A 270 4.46 -18.50 -10.57
CA GLY A 270 4.33 -19.52 -9.53
C GLY A 270 3.88 -18.97 -8.17
N PRO A 271 3.48 -19.85 -7.23
CA PRO A 271 2.97 -19.45 -5.91
C PRO A 271 4.07 -19.22 -4.85
N ALA A 272 5.35 -19.33 -5.21
CA ALA A 272 6.48 -19.26 -4.27
C ALA A 272 6.87 -17.81 -3.88
N GLU A 273 6.61 -16.82 -4.73
CA GLU A 273 6.94 -15.41 -4.46
C GLU A 273 5.69 -14.54 -4.35
N VAL A 274 5.45 -14.01 -3.15
CA VAL A 274 4.24 -13.26 -2.81
C VAL A 274 4.59 -11.98 -2.05
N ALA A 275 4.14 -10.84 -2.56
CA ALA A 275 4.09 -9.60 -1.81
C ALA A 275 2.92 -9.64 -0.81
N CYS A 276 3.21 -9.37 0.46
CA CYS A 276 2.27 -9.44 1.56
C CYS A 276 2.22 -8.10 2.31
N THR A 277 1.07 -7.44 2.30
CA THR A 277 0.80 -6.26 3.14
C THR A 277 -0.10 -6.68 4.29
N ASN A 278 0.24 -6.32 5.53
CA ASN A 278 -0.57 -6.65 6.71
C ASN A 278 -1.02 -5.38 7.44
N LEU A 279 -2.31 -5.32 7.80
CA LEU A 279 -2.89 -4.34 8.71
C LEU A 279 -3.36 -5.07 9.98
N TYR A 280 -2.91 -4.63 11.15
CA TYR A 280 -3.38 -5.18 12.44
C TYR A 280 -4.76 -4.62 12.77
N LEU A 281 -5.64 -5.48 13.25
CA LEU A 281 -7.05 -5.17 13.49
C LEU A 281 -7.36 -5.14 14.98
N ASP A 282 -8.18 -4.18 15.39
CA ASP A 282 -8.81 -4.21 16.71
C ASP A 282 -10.02 -5.17 16.75
N ASP A 283 -10.64 -5.28 17.93
CA ASP A 283 -11.79 -6.17 18.13
C ASP A 283 -12.98 -5.78 17.23
N VAL A 284 -13.26 -4.49 17.05
CA VAL A 284 -14.42 -4.01 16.30
C VAL A 284 -14.21 -4.28 14.81
N GLU A 285 -13.05 -3.91 14.28
CA GLU A 285 -12.67 -4.15 12.88
C GLU A 285 -12.70 -5.64 12.54
N TRP A 286 -12.15 -6.48 13.43
CA TRP A 286 -12.19 -7.92 13.25
C TRP A 286 -13.61 -8.46 13.12
N HIS A 287 -14.53 -8.06 14.00
CA HIS A 287 -15.90 -8.56 13.96
C HIS A 287 -16.62 -8.16 12.68
N LEU A 288 -16.39 -6.94 12.17
CA LEU A 288 -16.98 -6.49 10.91
C LEU A 288 -16.49 -7.30 9.70
N LEU A 289 -15.19 -7.63 9.68
CA LEU A 289 -14.58 -8.31 8.55
C LEU A 289 -14.73 -9.85 8.62
N ALA A 290 -14.79 -10.42 9.82
CA ALA A 290 -14.86 -11.87 10.03
C ALA A 290 -16.14 -12.53 9.48
N ASP A 291 -17.18 -11.72 9.23
CA ASP A 291 -18.46 -12.14 8.64
C ASP A 291 -18.43 -12.23 7.11
N LEU A 292 -17.36 -11.74 6.46
CA LEU A 292 -17.22 -11.84 5.01
C LEU A 292 -17.19 -13.31 4.56
N PRO A 293 -17.79 -13.64 3.40
CA PRO A 293 -17.70 -14.98 2.83
C PRO A 293 -16.22 -15.36 2.63
N ALA A 294 -15.78 -16.42 3.30
CA ALA A 294 -14.38 -16.83 3.28
C ALA A 294 -14.23 -18.35 3.37
N ARG A 295 -13.19 -18.86 2.72
CA ARG A 295 -12.68 -20.23 2.94
C ARG A 295 -11.74 -20.22 4.12
N ARG A 296 -11.87 -21.17 5.04
CA ARG A 296 -11.16 -21.14 6.31
C ARG A 296 -10.10 -22.22 6.37
N LEU A 297 -8.97 -21.89 6.99
CA LEU A 297 -7.89 -22.82 7.28
C LEU A 297 -7.52 -22.65 8.74
N ARG A 298 -7.58 -23.74 9.51
CA ARG A 298 -7.08 -23.78 10.87
C ARG A 298 -5.85 -24.68 10.93
N LYS A 299 -4.82 -24.22 11.63
CA LYS A 299 -3.56 -24.93 11.77
C LYS A 299 -2.87 -24.63 13.09
N THR A 300 -2.07 -25.56 13.55
CA THR A 300 -1.12 -25.36 14.65
C THR A 300 0.26 -25.14 14.05
N ARG A 301 0.85 -23.96 14.27
CA ARG A 301 2.20 -23.64 13.80
C ARG A 301 3.20 -23.94 14.88
N HIS A 302 4.13 -24.85 14.60
CA HIS A 302 5.29 -25.18 15.41
C HIS A 302 6.50 -24.43 14.85
N LEU A 303 7.02 -23.46 15.59
CA LEU A 303 8.24 -22.75 15.22
C LEU A 303 9.43 -23.51 15.77
N VAL A 304 10.28 -24.01 14.87
CA VAL A 304 11.50 -24.74 15.21
C VAL A 304 12.70 -23.85 14.91
N ARG A 305 13.55 -23.62 15.91
CA ARG A 305 14.79 -22.86 15.73
C ARG A 305 15.99 -23.75 15.98
N ARG A 306 16.79 -23.99 14.94
CA ARG A 306 17.97 -24.85 15.00
C ARG A 306 19.01 -24.40 13.97
N ASP A 307 20.28 -24.43 14.37
CA ASP A 307 21.42 -24.05 13.52
C ASP A 307 21.30 -22.63 12.92
N GLY A 308 20.67 -21.71 13.66
CA GLY A 308 20.43 -20.33 13.21
C GLY A 308 19.23 -20.15 12.27
N LEU A 309 18.61 -21.23 11.82
CA LEU A 309 17.42 -21.19 10.97
C LEU A 309 16.13 -21.27 11.80
N LEU A 310 15.10 -20.55 11.37
CA LEU A 310 13.75 -20.66 11.87
C LEU A 310 12.88 -21.31 10.80
N VAL A 311 12.28 -22.47 11.09
CA VAL A 311 11.34 -23.16 10.20
C VAL A 311 9.99 -23.22 10.87
N ALA A 312 8.94 -22.85 10.13
CA ALA A 312 7.57 -23.00 10.59
C ALA A 312 7.01 -24.32 10.08
N VAL A 313 6.60 -25.21 10.98
CA VAL A 313 5.90 -26.45 10.60
C VAL A 313 4.44 -26.33 10.99
N ASP A 314 3.58 -26.28 9.99
CA ASP A 314 2.14 -26.25 10.17
C ASP A 314 1.56 -27.64 10.22
N GLU A 315 0.84 -27.91 11.30
CA GLU A 315 0.00 -29.07 11.47
C GLU A 315 -1.46 -28.69 11.17
N HIS A 316 -2.00 -29.28 10.12
CA HIS A 316 -3.38 -29.09 9.69
C HIS A 316 -4.33 -30.04 10.43
N GLU A 317 -5.63 -29.75 10.42
CA GLU A 317 -6.64 -30.52 11.17
C GLU A 317 -6.76 -31.98 10.73
N ASP A 318 -6.36 -32.31 9.50
CA ASP A 318 -6.31 -33.68 8.98
C ASP A 318 -5.01 -34.43 9.34
N GLY A 319 -4.13 -33.80 10.12
CA GLY A 319 -2.83 -34.34 10.54
C GLY A 319 -1.71 -34.12 9.52
N THR A 320 -2.00 -33.46 8.38
CA THR A 320 -0.97 -33.15 7.39
C THR A 320 0.02 -32.12 7.94
N LEU A 321 1.30 -32.33 7.67
CA LEU A 321 2.38 -31.45 8.08
C LEU A 321 3.03 -30.77 6.88
N VAL A 322 3.09 -29.43 6.91
CA VAL A 322 3.74 -28.61 5.88
C VAL A 322 4.75 -27.70 6.56
N ALA A 323 6.01 -27.83 6.19
CA ALA A 323 7.06 -26.91 6.59
C ALA A 323 7.15 -25.74 5.60
N GLU A 324 7.14 -24.52 6.14
CA GLU A 324 7.40 -23.27 5.44
C GLU A 324 8.79 -22.76 5.86
N ILE A 325 9.63 -22.49 4.86
CA ILE A 325 10.92 -21.81 5.01
C ILE A 325 10.83 -20.50 4.22
N ASP A 326 11.06 -19.39 4.91
CA ASP A 326 11.17 -18.07 4.27
C ASP A 326 12.65 -17.82 3.95
N ASP A 327 12.95 -17.67 2.66
CA ASP A 327 14.31 -17.37 2.19
C ASP A 327 14.66 -15.87 2.29
N GLY A 328 13.72 -15.03 2.69
CA GLY A 328 13.91 -13.58 2.78
C GLY A 328 14.27 -12.96 1.43
N GLU A 329 15.27 -12.07 1.43
CA GLU A 329 15.65 -11.29 0.24
C GLU A 329 16.31 -12.13 -0.86
N THR A 330 16.95 -13.25 -0.52
CA THR A 330 17.73 -14.04 -1.49
C THR A 330 17.24 -15.48 -1.52
N ALA A 331 16.76 -15.93 -2.68
CA ALA A 331 16.36 -17.33 -2.87
C ALA A 331 17.49 -18.28 -2.46
N SER A 332 17.21 -19.18 -1.53
CA SER A 332 18.16 -20.16 -1.02
C SER A 332 17.72 -21.54 -1.44
N SER A 333 18.64 -22.38 -1.92
CA SER A 333 18.31 -23.79 -2.18
C SER A 333 18.47 -24.67 -0.93
N TYR A 334 18.86 -24.10 0.20
CA TYR A 334 19.19 -24.89 1.40
C TYR A 334 17.92 -25.44 2.05
N VAL A 335 17.87 -26.76 2.22
CA VAL A 335 16.88 -27.45 3.05
C VAL A 335 17.65 -28.08 4.21
N PRO A 336 17.26 -27.86 5.47
CA PRO A 336 17.99 -28.44 6.59
C PRO A 336 17.91 -29.95 6.61
N ASP A 337 19.05 -30.61 6.82
CA ASP A 337 19.13 -32.09 6.89
C ASP A 337 18.28 -32.69 8.02
N TRP A 338 17.96 -31.89 9.05
CA TRP A 338 17.09 -32.30 10.16
C TRP A 338 15.59 -32.18 9.84
N LEU A 339 15.23 -31.57 8.70
CA LEU A 339 13.86 -31.52 8.21
C LEU A 339 13.59 -32.78 7.39
N GLU A 340 12.78 -33.69 7.91
CA GLU A 340 12.44 -34.95 7.25
C GLU A 340 11.41 -34.71 6.13
N VAL A 341 11.89 -34.19 5.01
CA VAL A 341 11.10 -33.83 3.82
C VAL A 341 10.62 -35.10 3.10
N LEU A 342 9.31 -35.16 2.88
CA LEU A 342 8.66 -36.16 2.05
C LEU A 342 8.55 -35.71 0.60
N GLU A 343 8.24 -34.42 0.38
CA GLU A 343 7.92 -33.85 -0.91
C GLU A 343 8.15 -32.34 -0.90
N ASP A 344 8.76 -31.80 -1.95
CA ASP A 344 8.79 -30.35 -2.21
C ASP A 344 7.51 -29.96 -2.97
N VAL A 345 6.73 -29.09 -2.36
CA VAL A 345 5.42 -28.64 -2.86
C VAL A 345 5.40 -27.12 -3.06
N SER A 346 6.57 -26.50 -3.17
CA SER A 346 6.72 -25.04 -3.28
C SER A 346 5.98 -24.45 -4.49
N ASP A 347 5.95 -25.19 -5.61
CA ASP A 347 5.28 -24.75 -6.84
C ASP A 347 3.84 -25.26 -7.00
N ASP A 348 3.32 -26.00 -6.02
CA ASP A 348 1.98 -26.55 -6.07
C ASP A 348 0.96 -25.63 -5.35
N GLU A 349 -0.01 -25.17 -6.12
CA GLU A 349 -1.14 -24.33 -5.70
C GLU A 349 -2.00 -24.97 -4.61
N ALA A 350 -2.15 -26.31 -4.65
CA ALA A 350 -2.96 -27.06 -3.69
C ALA A 350 -2.41 -26.95 -2.26
N TRP A 351 -1.11 -26.68 -2.14
CA TRP A 351 -0.38 -26.56 -0.88
C TRP A 351 -0.20 -25.11 -0.42
N THR A 352 -0.81 -24.14 -1.09
CA THR A 352 -0.86 -22.77 -0.58
C THR A 352 -1.87 -22.68 0.56
N GLY A 353 -1.74 -21.69 1.44
CA GLY A 353 -2.74 -21.48 2.48
C GLY A 353 -4.17 -21.33 1.92
N ALA A 354 -4.33 -20.70 0.76
CA ALA A 354 -5.62 -20.58 0.07
C ALA A 354 -6.10 -21.91 -0.56
N GLY A 355 -5.19 -22.73 -1.09
CA GLY A 355 -5.49 -24.06 -1.64
C GLY A 355 -5.91 -25.07 -0.56
N LEU A 356 -5.30 -24.97 0.61
CA LEU A 356 -5.61 -25.81 1.77
C LEU A 356 -6.88 -25.38 2.51
N ALA A 357 -7.26 -24.10 2.43
CA ALA A 357 -8.51 -23.61 3.01
C ALA A 357 -9.74 -24.35 2.45
N ARG A 358 -10.79 -24.48 3.26
CA ARG A 358 -12.04 -25.15 2.89
C ARG A 358 -13.21 -24.20 2.95
#